data_AF-A0A7S0Z6M3-F1
#
_entry.id   AF-A0A7S0Z6M3-F1
#
_cell.length_a   1.000
_cell.length_b   1.000
_cell.length_c   1.000
_cell.angle_alpha   90.00
_cell.angle_beta   90.00
_cell.angle_gamma   90.00
#
_symmetry.space_group_name_H-M   'P 1'
#
loop_
_entity.id
_entity.type
_entity.pdbx_description
1 polymer ?
#
loop_
_entity_poly.entity_id
_entity_poly.type
_entity_poly.pdbx_seq_one_letter_code
_entity_poly.pdbx_strand_id
1 'polypeptide(L)'
;FRRTEADCEKQWLEHGEKSGACACVCVLSDAGGEGSLHVANLGDCRAVLGRSETAHRTAAVRLTTDHRATAPDEARRIAAAGGQVVDKRALGDLIPSRTL
;
A
#
# COMPACT_ATOMS: atom_id res chain seq x y z
N PHE A 1 4.79 -13.39 4.18
CA PHE A 1 3.44 -13.04 3.71
C PHE A 1 2.44 -14.19 3.75
N ARG A 2 2.67 -15.37 3.16
CA ARG A 2 1.71 -16.52 3.24
C ARG A 2 1.28 -16.92 4.66
N ARG A 3 2.19 -16.83 5.64
CA ARG A 3 1.86 -17.12 7.04
C ARG A 3 0.88 -16.10 7.62
N THR A 4 1.09 -14.82 7.33
CA THR A 4 0.21 -13.72 7.76
C THR A 4 -1.19 -13.83 7.17
N GLU A 5 -1.29 -14.14 5.88
CA GLU A 5 -2.58 -14.35 5.20
C GLU A 5 -3.37 -15.50 5.82
N ALA A 6 -2.71 -16.65 6.06
CA ALA A 6 -3.34 -17.79 6.73
C ALA A 6 -3.76 -17.47 8.18
N ASP A 7 -2.98 -16.66 8.90
CA ASP A 7 -3.33 -16.22 10.25
C ASP A 7 -4.56 -15.29 10.23
N CYS A 8 -4.65 -14.36 9.27
CA CYS A 8 -5.82 -13.50 9.06
C CYS A 8 -7.07 -14.29 8.68
N GLU A 9 -6.94 -15.25 7.74
CA GLU A 9 -8.05 -16.12 7.35
C GLU A 9 -8.56 -16.96 8.53
N LYS A 10 -7.64 -17.48 9.36
CA LYS A 10 -8.00 -18.20 10.58
C LYS A 10 -8.74 -17.29 11.57
N GLN A 11 -8.27 -16.07 11.82
CA GLN A 11 -8.94 -15.11 12.71
C GLN A 11 -10.34 -14.74 12.19
N TRP A 12 -10.49 -14.59 10.89
CA TRP A 12 -11.79 -14.37 10.25
C TRP A 12 -12.74 -15.55 10.49
N LEU A 13 -12.30 -16.78 10.20
CA LEU A 13 -13.12 -17.99 10.32
C LEU A 13 -13.49 -18.33 11.77
N GLU A 14 -12.57 -18.12 12.72
CA GLU A 14 -12.78 -18.49 14.13
C GLU A 14 -13.43 -17.37 14.96
N HIS A 15 -13.15 -16.11 14.65
CA HIS A 15 -13.53 -14.96 15.49
C HIS A 15 -14.32 -13.88 14.75
N GLY A 16 -14.52 -14.01 13.44
CA GLY A 16 -15.23 -13.00 12.64
C GLY A 16 -14.50 -11.66 12.57
N GLU A 17 -13.18 -11.65 12.75
CA GLU A 17 -12.36 -10.45 12.69
C GLU A 17 -12.29 -9.90 11.26
N LYS A 18 -12.75 -8.67 11.04
CA LYS A 18 -12.86 -8.01 9.71
C LYS A 18 -11.95 -6.81 9.55
N SER A 19 -11.15 -6.47 10.57
CA SER A 19 -10.20 -5.39 10.44
C SER A 19 -9.16 -5.70 9.37
N GLY A 20 -8.65 -4.64 8.77
CA GLY A 20 -7.57 -4.70 7.79
C GLY A 20 -6.61 -3.56 8.04
N ALA A 21 -5.41 -3.67 7.48
CA ALA A 21 -4.37 -2.66 7.66
C ALA A 21 -3.68 -2.31 6.35
N CYS A 22 -3.35 -1.03 6.20
CA CYS A 22 -2.39 -0.58 5.20
C CYS A 22 -0.97 -0.84 5.69
N ALA A 23 -0.03 -1.08 4.77
CA ALA A 23 1.38 -1.24 5.09
C ALA A 23 2.23 -0.46 4.09
N CYS A 24 3.06 0.47 4.60
CA CYS A 24 4.06 1.17 3.81
C CYS A 24 5.40 1.03 4.53
N VAL A 25 6.34 0.32 3.89
CA VAL A 25 7.60 -0.10 4.52
C VAL A 25 8.77 0.42 3.70
N CYS A 26 9.73 1.01 4.40
CA CYS A 26 11.02 1.41 3.85
C CYS A 26 12.12 0.58 4.51
N VAL A 27 12.96 -0.06 3.71
CA VAL A 27 14.12 -0.83 4.19
C VAL A 27 15.37 -0.19 3.60
N LEU A 28 16.24 0.29 4.48
CA LEU A 28 17.58 0.73 4.14
C LEU A 28 18.52 -0.46 4.29
N SER A 29 19.26 -0.76 3.23
CA SER A 29 20.29 -1.80 3.23
C SER A 29 21.62 -1.19 2.79
N ASP A 30 22.69 -1.64 3.41
CA ASP A 30 24.06 -1.38 2.97
C ASP A 30 24.70 -2.74 2.72
N ALA A 31 24.82 -3.11 1.44
CA ALA A 31 25.37 -4.37 1.02
C ALA A 31 26.53 -4.08 0.05
N GLY A 32 27.76 -4.38 0.48
CA GLY A 32 28.94 -4.20 -0.35
C GLY A 32 29.39 -2.74 -0.54
N GLY A 33 28.97 -1.81 0.33
CA GLY A 33 29.34 -0.40 0.26
C GLY A 33 28.42 0.45 -0.62
N GLU A 34 27.36 -0.14 -1.18
CA GLU A 34 26.29 0.58 -1.87
C GLU A 34 25.02 0.60 -1.00
N GLY A 35 24.60 1.80 -0.62
CA GLY A 35 23.36 2.02 0.11
C GLY A 35 22.14 1.93 -0.82
N SER A 36 21.20 1.05 -0.49
CA SER A 36 19.92 0.87 -1.21
C SER A 36 18.73 1.21 -0.32
N LEU A 37 17.71 1.82 -0.91
CA LEU A 37 16.41 2.06 -0.28
C LEU A 37 15.34 1.26 -1.02
N HIS A 38 14.83 0.21 -0.37
CA HIS A 38 13.68 -0.56 -0.86
C HIS A 38 12.41 0.00 -0.23
N VAL A 39 11.38 0.20 -1.06
CA VAL A 39 10.08 0.72 -0.60
C VAL A 39 8.97 -0.17 -1.11
N ALA A 40 8.08 -0.59 -0.22
CA ALA A 40 6.91 -1.39 -0.55
C ALA A 40 5.66 -0.72 0.05
N ASN A 41 4.58 -0.67 -0.74
CA ASN A 41 3.30 -0.10 -0.31
C ASN A 41 2.15 -1.06 -0.59
N LEU A 42 1.22 -1.14 0.35
CA LEU A 42 -0.06 -1.83 0.30
C LEU A 42 -1.10 -0.92 0.97
N GLY A 43 -2.07 -0.44 0.20
CA GLY A 43 -3.06 0.53 0.67
C GLY A 43 -2.75 1.98 0.28
N ASP A 44 -3.39 2.91 0.98
CA ASP A 44 -3.41 4.34 0.67
C ASP A 44 -2.43 5.18 1.49
N CYS A 45 -1.55 4.53 2.26
CA CYS A 45 -0.35 5.15 2.81
C CYS A 45 0.62 5.61 1.71
N ARG A 46 1.57 6.47 2.08
CA ARG A 46 2.53 7.04 1.13
C ARG A 46 3.91 7.23 1.75
N ALA A 47 4.95 6.82 1.01
CA ALA A 47 6.33 7.18 1.27
C ALA A 47 6.77 8.35 0.38
N VAL A 48 7.43 9.34 1.00
CA VAL A 48 7.97 10.52 0.34
C VAL A 48 9.40 10.74 0.86
N LEU A 49 10.36 10.87 -0.06
CA LEU A 49 11.75 11.19 0.24
C LEU A 49 11.97 12.70 0.14
N GLY A 50 12.51 13.31 1.19
CA GLY A 50 13.07 14.65 1.11
C GLY A 50 14.46 14.60 0.48
N ARG A 51 14.62 15.09 -0.75
CA ARG A 51 15.91 15.20 -1.43
C ARG A 51 16.40 16.63 -1.37
N SER A 52 17.50 16.86 -0.66
CA SER A 52 18.17 18.16 -0.65
C SER A 52 18.66 18.49 -2.05
N GLU A 53 18.26 19.66 -2.57
CA GLU A 53 18.76 20.20 -3.85
C GLU A 53 19.80 21.30 -3.61
N THR A 54 19.64 22.06 -2.52
CA THR A 54 20.61 23.02 -2.01
C THR A 54 20.56 23.03 -0.48
N ALA A 55 21.48 23.74 0.19
CA ALA A 55 21.49 23.88 1.65
C ALA A 55 20.16 24.38 2.26
N HIS A 56 19.31 25.03 1.47
CA HIS A 56 18.04 25.62 1.92
C HIS A 56 16.83 25.17 1.11
N ARG A 57 16.98 24.20 0.21
CA ARG A 57 15.89 23.72 -0.65
C ARG A 57 15.85 22.20 -0.65
N THR A 58 14.68 21.66 -0.32
CA THR A 58 14.40 20.22 -0.32
C THR A 58 13.23 19.94 -1.25
N ALA A 59 13.45 19.07 -2.23
CA ALA A 59 12.39 18.55 -3.08
C ALA A 59 11.73 17.33 -2.43
N ALA A 60 10.40 17.26 -2.50
CA ALA A 60 9.64 16.08 -2.09
C ALA A 60 9.53 15.11 -3.27
N VAL A 61 10.18 13.95 -3.16
CA VAL A 61 10.16 12.89 -4.18
C VAL A 61 9.23 11.79 -3.69
N ARG A 62 8.12 11.57 -4.40
CA ARG A 62 7.19 10.48 -4.09
C ARG A 62 7.83 9.13 -4.43
N LEU A 63 7.82 8.19 -3.48
CA LEU A 63 8.41 6.85 -3.65
C LEU A 63 7.37 5.77 -3.94
N THR A 64 6.11 5.98 -3.53
CA THR A 64 5.03 4.98 -3.68
C THR A 64 3.79 5.56 -4.32
N THR A 65 3.03 4.73 -5.02
CA THR A 65 1.69 5.07 -5.50
C THR A 65 0.65 4.59 -4.48
N ASP A 66 -0.32 5.44 -4.16
CA ASP A 66 -1.40 5.08 -3.24
C ASP A 66 -2.37 4.13 -3.96
N HIS A 67 -2.71 3.02 -3.32
CA HIS A 67 -3.67 2.08 -3.86
C HIS A 67 -5.10 2.47 -3.49
N ARG A 68 -5.63 3.52 -4.14
CA ARG A 68 -7.03 3.94 -4.00
C ARG A 68 -7.91 3.28 -5.05
N ALA A 69 -9.16 2.98 -4.71
CA ALA A 69 -10.12 2.40 -5.67
C ALA A 69 -10.34 3.28 -6.92
N THR A 70 -10.12 4.59 -6.81
CA THR A 70 -10.22 5.54 -7.93
C THR A 70 -8.99 5.59 -8.83
N ALA A 71 -7.87 4.96 -8.46
CA ALA A 71 -6.70 4.88 -9.33
C ALA A 71 -7.05 4.01 -10.55
N PRO A 72 -6.76 4.44 -11.79
CA PRO A 72 -7.19 3.71 -12.99
C PRO A 72 -6.77 2.24 -13.02
N ASP A 73 -5.56 1.94 -12.54
CA ASP A 73 -5.05 0.57 -12.49
C ASP A 73 -5.78 -0.28 -11.45
N GLU A 74 -6.11 0.31 -10.30
CA GLU A 74 -6.85 -0.38 -9.24
C GLU A 74 -8.31 -0.59 -9.61
N ALA A 75 -8.96 0.40 -10.24
CA ALA A 75 -10.31 0.26 -10.76
C ALA A 75 -10.40 -0.88 -11.79
N ARG A 76 -9.42 -0.95 -12.71
CA ARG A 76 -9.32 -2.04 -13.69
C ARG A 76 -9.10 -3.40 -13.01
N ARG A 77 -8.20 -3.48 -12.03
CA ARG A 77 -7.95 -4.71 -11.25
C ARG A 77 -9.20 -5.16 -10.50
N ILE A 78 -9.92 -4.24 -9.84
CA ILE A 78 -11.17 -4.53 -9.13
C ILE A 78 -12.23 -5.07 -10.10
N ALA A 79 -12.42 -4.41 -11.25
CA ALA A 79 -13.37 -4.84 -12.27
C ALA A 79 -13.02 -6.21 -12.87
N ALA A 80 -11.74 -6.46 -13.15
CA ALA A 80 -11.25 -7.75 -13.66
C ALA A 80 -11.48 -8.89 -12.65
N ALA A 81 -11.54 -8.58 -11.35
CA ALA A 81 -11.88 -9.53 -10.30
C ALA A 81 -13.41 -9.66 -10.06
N GLY A 82 -14.25 -9.02 -10.87
CA GLY A 82 -15.71 -9.02 -10.73
C GLY A 82 -16.26 -8.01 -9.71
N GLY A 83 -15.40 -7.17 -9.14
CA GLY A 83 -15.79 -6.10 -8.21
C GLY A 83 -16.16 -4.80 -8.93
N GLN A 84 -16.52 -3.79 -8.14
CA GLN A 84 -16.93 -2.48 -8.63
C GLN A 84 -16.37 -1.36 -7.76
N VAL A 85 -16.26 -0.15 -8.32
CA VAL A 85 -15.95 1.07 -7.56
C VAL A 85 -17.23 1.89 -7.46
N VAL A 86 -17.70 2.11 -6.23
CA VAL A 86 -18.93 2.85 -5.92
C VAL A 86 -18.57 3.94 -4.92
N ASP A 87 -19.02 5.17 -5.14
CA ASP A 87 -18.71 6.33 -4.28
C ASP A 87 -17.22 6.48 -3.93
N LYS A 88 -16.36 6.24 -4.94
CA LYS A 88 -14.89 6.29 -4.83
C LYS A 88 -14.28 5.24 -3.90
N ARG A 89 -15.04 4.20 -3.54
CA ARG A 89 -14.65 3.09 -2.66
C ARG A 89 -14.75 1.76 -3.40
N ALA A 90 -13.90 0.80 -3.04
CA ALA A 90 -14.02 -0.57 -3.52
C ALA A 90 -15.28 -1.20 -2.91
N LEU A 91 -16.15 -1.72 -3.77
CA LEU A 91 -17.46 -2.28 -3.41
C LEU A 91 -18.36 -1.32 -2.63
N GLY A 92 -18.10 -0.01 -2.68
CA GLY A 92 -18.83 1.00 -1.89
C GLY A 92 -18.40 1.12 -0.43
N ASP A 93 -17.43 0.32 0.01
CA ASP A 93 -17.05 0.21 1.43
C ASP A 93 -15.63 0.74 1.67
N LEU A 94 -14.63 0.07 1.09
CA LEU A 94 -13.23 0.31 1.41
C LEU A 94 -12.63 1.47 0.62
N ILE A 95 -11.99 2.42 1.32
CA ILE A 95 -11.20 3.50 0.71
C ILE A 95 -9.90 2.96 0.08
N PRO A 96 -9.02 2.26 0.83
CA PRO A 96 -7.91 1.57 0.22
C PRO A 96 -8.43 0.40 -0.61
N SER A 97 -7.85 0.22 -1.79
CA SER A 97 -8.15 -0.91 -2.67
C SER A 97 -7.31 -2.15 -2.37
N ARG A 98 -6.28 -2.01 -1.53
CA ARG A 98 -5.41 -3.10 -1.09
C ARG A 98 -5.19 -2.98 0.41
N THR A 99 -5.40 -4.05 1.16
CA THR A 99 -5.15 -4.13 2.61
C THR A 99 -4.59 -5.51 2.93
N LEU A 100 -3.96 -5.64 4.10
CA LEU A 100 -3.82 -6.92 4.77
C LEU A 100 -5.17 -7.39 5.31
#